data_AF-A0A285EAD8-F1
#
_entry.id   AF-A0A285EAD8-F1
#
_cell.length_a   1.000
_cell.length_b   1.000
_cell.length_c   1.000
_cell.angle_alpha   90.00
_cell.angle_beta   90.00
_cell.angle_gamma   90.00
#
_symmetry.space_group_name_H-M   'P 1'
#
loop_
_entity.id
_entity.type
_entity.pdbx_description
1 polymer ?
#
loop_
_entity_poly.entity_id
_entity_poly.type
_entity_poly.pdbx_seq_one_letter_code
_entity_poly.pdbx_strand_id
1 'polypeptide(L)' 'MTIPTLAVGQPVPDVLLPLPARPPAPPVSRHRGCYWDHEQGAWRAHAPLPLPRPAPE' A
#
# COMPACT_ATOMS: atom_id res chain seq x y z
N MET A 1 -4.06 -22.66 -37.30
CA MET A 1 -3.71 -21.94 -36.06
C MET A 1 -4.16 -22.82 -34.91
N THR A 2 -3.23 -23.43 -34.18
CA THR A 2 -3.54 -24.41 -33.13
C THR A 2 -3.28 -23.74 -31.78
N ILE A 3 -4.34 -23.53 -31.00
CA ILE A 3 -4.24 -23.03 -29.63
C ILE A 3 -3.73 -24.19 -28.77
N PRO A 4 -2.64 -24.05 -28.00
CA PRO A 4 -2.22 -25.09 -27.08
C PRO A 4 -3.25 -25.19 -25.95
N THR A 5 -4.02 -26.28 -25.93
CA THR A 5 -4.85 -26.67 -24.79
C THR A 5 -3.92 -26.92 -23.61
N LEU A 6 -3.90 -26.00 -22.65
CA LEU A 6 -3.21 -26.20 -21.38
C LEU A 6 -3.81 -27.44 -20.71
N ALA A 7 -3.01 -28.49 -20.55
CA ALA A 7 -3.44 -29.72 -19.89
C ALA A 7 -3.79 -29.42 -18.42
N VAL A 8 -5.08 -29.46 -18.10
CA VAL A 8 -5.59 -29.33 -16.73
C VAL A 8 -5.04 -30.51 -15.93
N GLY A 9 -4.06 -30.25 -15.06
CA GLY A 9 -3.40 -31.27 -14.26
C GLY A 9 -1.87 -31.18 -14.22
N GLN A 10 -1.25 -30.28 -14.98
CA GLN A 10 0.16 -29.98 -14.73
C GLN A 10 0.30 -29.23 -13.39
N PRO A 11 1.16 -29.68 -12.46
CA PRO A 11 1.47 -28.90 -11.28
C PRO A 11 2.00 -27.57 -11.79
N VAL A 12 1.35 -26.48 -11.37
CA VAL A 12 1.89 -25.13 -11.58
C VAL A 12 3.32 -25.21 -11.04
N PRO A 13 4.36 -24.98 -11.85
CA PRO A 13 5.71 -24.93 -11.31
C PRO A 13 5.62 -24.00 -10.12
N ASP A 14 6.14 -24.44 -8.98
CA ASP A 14 6.19 -23.67 -7.75
C ASP A 14 7.07 -22.46 -8.05
N VAL A 15 6.50 -21.48 -8.74
CA VAL A 15 7.10 -20.18 -8.99
C VAL A 15 7.11 -19.63 -7.59
N LEU A 16 8.27 -19.79 -6.95
CA LEU A 16 8.73 -19.02 -5.81
C LEU A 16 8.57 -17.56 -6.21
N LEU A 17 7.34 -17.06 -6.14
CA LEU A 17 7.04 -15.66 -6.28
C LEU A 17 7.79 -15.02 -5.11
N PRO A 18 8.76 -14.14 -5.37
CA PRO A 18 9.47 -13.49 -4.29
C PRO A 18 8.42 -12.82 -3.42
N LEU A 19 8.35 -13.24 -2.16
CA LEU A 19 7.49 -12.62 -1.16
C LEU A 19 7.77 -11.12 -1.23
N PRO A 20 6.74 -10.27 -1.39
CA PRO A 20 6.95 -8.84 -1.43
C PRO A 20 7.70 -8.44 -0.16
N ALA A 21 8.83 -7.75 -0.33
CA ALA A 21 9.63 -7.29 0.79
C ALA A 21 8.71 -6.51 1.73
N ARG A 22 8.58 -6.99 2.98
CA ARG A 22 7.73 -6.31 3.96
C ARG A 22 8.34 -4.92 4.19
N PRO A 23 7.58 -3.83 4.03
CA PRO A 23 8.12 -2.51 4.30
C PRO A 23 8.62 -2.48 5.76
N PRO A 24 9.75 -1.80 6.02
CA PRO A 24 10.29 -1.71 7.36
C PRO A 24 9.22 -1.13 8.29
N ALA A 25 9.17 -1.65 9.52
CA ALA A 25 8.30 -1.07 10.53
C ALA A 25 8.64 0.42 10.67
N PRO A 26 7.63 1.30 10.70
CA PRO A 26 7.89 2.71 10.89
C PRO A 26 8.63 2.93 12.21
N PRO A 27 9.50 3.96 12.32
CA PRO A 27 10.05 4.34 13.61
C PRO A 27 8.93 4.65 14.62
N VAL A 28 9.26 4.78 15.90
CA VAL A 28 8.24 5.15 16.92
C VAL A 28 8.08 6.68 16.91
N SER A 29 6.88 7.17 16.59
CA SER A 29 6.53 8.58 16.84
C SER A 29 6.03 8.77 18.26
N ARG A 30 6.54 9.81 18.93
CA ARG A 30 6.04 10.27 20.24
C ARG A 30 5.02 11.41 20.12
N HIS A 31 4.81 11.94 18.92
CA HIS A 31 3.93 13.08 18.69
C HIS A 31 2.53 12.61 18.31
N ARG A 32 1.53 13.04 19.10
CA ARG A 32 0.11 12.82 18.78
C ARG A 32 -0.25 13.62 17.53
N GLY A 33 -0.93 12.97 16.58
CA GLY A 33 -1.35 13.59 15.33
C GLY A 33 -0.31 13.50 14.20
N CYS A 34 0.75 12.70 14.33
CA CYS A 34 1.61 12.36 13.20
C CYS A 34 1.39 10.92 12.73
N TYR A 35 1.48 10.68 11.43
CA TYR A 35 1.49 9.36 10.82
C TYR A 35 2.77 9.17 9.98
N TRP A 36 3.20 7.92 9.82
CA TRP A 36 4.35 7.60 8.97
C TRP A 36 3.87 7.46 7.53
N ASP A 37 4.43 8.27 6.64
CA ASP A 37 4.21 8.17 5.20
C ASP A 37 5.25 7.19 4.62
N HIS A 38 4.78 6.02 4.21
CA HIS A 38 5.63 4.96 3.65
C HIS A 38 6.14 5.28 2.24
N GLU A 39 5.44 6.10 1.47
CA GLU A 39 5.83 6.50 0.11
C GLU A 39 7.00 7.50 0.17
N GLN A 40 6.95 8.41 1.14
CA GLN A 40 7.95 9.46 1.31
C GLN A 40 9.03 9.13 2.34
N GLY A 41 8.87 8.04 3.10
CA GLY A 41 9.80 7.65 4.17
C GLY A 41 9.93 8.72 5.26
N ALA A 42 8.84 9.39 5.61
CA ALA A 42 8.86 10.55 6.51
C ALA A 42 7.64 10.62 7.44
N TRP A 43 7.80 11.28 8.58
CA TRP A 43 6.68 11.64 9.45
C TRP A 43 5.91 12.82 8.87
N ARG A 44 4.59 12.67 8.79
CA ARG A 44 3.66 13.72 8.36
C ARG A 44 2.70 14.03 9.49
N ALA A 45 2.45 15.32 9.74
CA ALA A 45 1.43 15.76 10.68
C ALA A 45 0.06 15.70 9.99
N HIS A 46 -0.97 15.29 10.73
CA HIS A 46 -2.36 15.52 10.35
C HIS A 46 -2.59 17.03 10.30
N ALA A 47 -2.62 17.59 9.10
CA ALA A 47 -3.18 18.91 8.87
C ALA A 47 -4.70 18.75 8.74
N PRO A 48 -5.52 19.22 9.69
CA PRO A 48 -6.95 19.26 9.48
C PRO A 48 -7.23 20.10 8.24
N LEU A 49 -7.86 19.49 7.24
CA LEU A 49 -8.28 20.22 6.05
C LEU A 49 -9.23 21.34 6.49
N PRO A 50 -9.11 22.56 5.94
CA PRO A 50 -10.06 23.62 6.23
C PRO A 50 -11.45 23.13 5.82
N LEU A 51 -12.40 23.13 6.76
CA LEU A 51 -13.77 22.77 6.48
C LEU A 51 -14.34 23.75 5.42
N PRO A 52 -15.12 23.25 4.44
CA PRO A 52 -15.80 24.15 3.52
C PRO A 52 -16.69 25.10 4.31
N ARG A 53 -16.56 26.41 4.04
CA ARG A 53 -17.44 27.42 4.64
C ARG A 53 -18.89 27.09 4.25
N PRO A 54 -19.86 27.16 5.17
CA PRO A 54 -21.27 27.02 4.79
C PRO A 54 -21.60 28.08 3.74
N ALA A 55 -22.33 27.68 2.70
CA ALA A 55 -22.81 28.60 1.68
C ALA A 55 -23.73 29.63 2.34
N PRO A 56 -23.67 30.91 1.94
CA PRO A 56 -24.66 31.88 2.38
C PRO A 56 -26.05 31.46 1.87
N GLU A 57 -27.03 31.47 2.76
CA GLU A 57 -28.46 31.31 2.42
C GLU A 57 -28.97 32.48 1.57
#